data_AF-A0A5P1EBQ0-F1
#
_entry.id   AF-A0A5P1EBQ0-F1
#
_cell.length_a   1.000
_cell.length_b   1.000
_cell.length_c   1.000
_cell.angle_alpha   90.00
_cell.angle_beta   90.00
_cell.angle_gamma   90.00
#
_symmetry.space_group_name_H-M   'P 1'
#
loop_
_entity.id
_entity.type
_entity.pdbx_description
1 polymer ?
#
loop_
_entity_poly.entity_id
_entity_poly.type
_entity_poly.pdbx_seq_one_letter_code
_entity_poly.pdbx_strand_id
1 'polypeptide(L)'
;MSLQGDCLRPRCWTGTTLALRLSRISSPVVLWSQERELLEASERSRSATMAAKEETKQATMSSAMKAIKQRMEQDIEEVSKIALKIKASLEALDRDNIANRKKPGCEKGTGVDRSRALMTA
;
A
#
# COMPACT_ATOMS: atom_id res chain seq x y z
N MET A 1 -47.84 -10.30 -13.10
CA MET A 1 -47.21 -9.06 -12.60
C MET A 1 -47.11 -9.20 -11.10
N SER A 2 -46.00 -9.75 -10.60
CA SER A 2 -45.80 -9.99 -9.18
C SER A 2 -44.68 -9.09 -8.71
N LEU A 3 -45.06 -7.92 -8.19
CA LEU A 3 -44.18 -7.03 -7.45
C LEU A 3 -44.34 -7.39 -5.97
N GLN A 4 -43.48 -8.27 -5.48
CA GLN A 4 -43.21 -8.41 -4.05
C GLN A 4 -41.70 -8.25 -3.87
N GLY A 5 -41.31 -7.17 -3.21
CA GLY A 5 -39.93 -6.81 -2.92
C GLY A 5 -39.94 -5.71 -1.87
N ASP A 6 -40.20 -6.13 -0.64
CA ASP A 6 -40.37 -5.30 0.55
C ASP A 6 -39.16 -4.39 0.81
N CYS A 7 -39.36 -3.08 0.69
CA CYS A 7 -38.46 -2.04 1.20
C CYS A 7 -38.83 -1.69 2.65
N LEU A 8 -38.42 -2.51 3.63
CA LEU A 8 -38.48 -2.22 5.07
C LEU A 8 -37.22 -2.84 5.68
N ARG A 9 -36.30 -2.19 6.42
CA ARG A 9 -36.26 -0.94 7.19
C ARG A 9 -34.79 -0.70 7.65
N PRO A 10 -34.35 0.53 7.94
CA PRO A 10 -33.04 0.82 8.51
C PRO A 10 -33.07 0.71 10.05
N ARG A 11 -32.13 -0.02 10.65
CA ARG A 11 -31.72 0.08 12.08
C ARG A 11 -30.50 -0.82 12.33
N CYS A 12 -29.37 -0.21 12.70
CA CYS A 12 -28.33 -0.76 13.59
C CYS A 12 -27.23 0.30 13.80
N TRP A 13 -27.55 1.44 14.42
CA TRP A 13 -26.56 2.36 15.01
C TRP A 13 -26.95 2.61 16.46
N THR A 14 -26.78 1.59 17.30
CA THR A 14 -26.75 1.73 18.76
C THR A 14 -25.67 0.79 19.27
N GLY A 15 -24.53 1.37 19.65
CA GLY A 15 -23.36 0.63 20.07
C GLY A 15 -22.16 1.54 20.29
N THR A 16 -22.25 2.38 21.31
CA THR A 16 -21.20 3.32 21.76
C THR A 16 -19.97 2.62 22.36
N THR A 17 -19.79 1.32 22.13
CA THR A 17 -18.69 0.50 22.65
C THR A 17 -17.67 0.07 21.59
N LEU A 18 -17.72 0.66 20.38
CA LEU A 18 -16.68 0.51 19.36
C LEU A 18 -15.86 1.79 19.14
N ALA A 19 -15.89 2.72 20.10
CA ALA A 19 -15.27 4.04 19.98
C ALA A 19 -13.73 4.04 20.07
N LEU A 20 -13.05 2.92 20.34
CA LEU A 20 -11.58 2.91 20.56
C LEU A 20 -10.77 1.84 19.82
N ARG A 21 -11.38 1.07 18.90
CA ARG A 21 -10.63 0.07 18.10
C ARG A 21 -10.62 0.30 16.58
N LEU A 22 -11.30 1.33 16.09
CA LEU A 22 -11.30 1.74 14.68
C LEU A 22 -10.39 2.95 14.40
N SER A 23 -9.95 3.66 15.43
CA SER A 23 -9.11 4.87 15.33
C SER A 23 -7.69 4.60 14.82
N ARG A 24 -7.26 3.33 14.73
CA ARG A 24 -5.92 2.96 14.25
C ARG A 24 -5.86 2.56 12.77
N ILE A 25 -7.00 2.45 12.09
CA ILE A 25 -7.07 1.92 10.71
C ILE A 25 -7.47 3.00 9.69
N SER A 26 -8.01 4.16 10.11
CA SER A 26 -8.70 5.06 9.17
C SER A 26 -8.27 6.52 9.17
N SER A 27 -7.11 6.91 9.72
CA SER A 27 -6.66 8.30 9.53
C SER A 27 -5.99 8.44 8.18
N PRO A 28 -6.62 9.09 7.17
CA PRO A 28 -6.03 9.21 5.85
C PRO A 28 -4.71 9.95 5.95
N VAL A 29 -4.62 10.99 6.79
CA VAL A 29 -3.38 11.77 6.95
C VAL A 29 -2.19 10.90 7.37
N VAL A 30 -2.37 9.96 8.31
CA VAL A 30 -1.27 9.11 8.80
C VAL A 30 -0.91 8.02 7.79
N LEU A 31 -1.90 7.41 7.13
CA LEU A 31 -1.68 6.41 6.07
C LEU A 31 -0.95 7.03 4.87
N TRP A 32 -1.40 8.20 4.43
CA TRP A 32 -0.81 8.94 3.32
C TRP A 32 0.58 9.49 3.66
N SER A 33 0.85 9.85 4.92
CA SER A 33 2.21 10.20 5.37
C SER A 33 3.16 9.00 5.32
N GLN A 34 2.71 7.83 5.82
CA GLN A 34 3.52 6.61 5.82
C GLN A 34 3.78 6.10 4.39
N GLU A 35 2.76 6.12 3.51
CA GLU A 35 2.89 5.72 2.10
C GLU A 35 3.77 6.69 1.31
N ARG A 36 3.67 7.99 1.58
CA ARG A 36 4.57 8.99 0.99
C ARG A 36 6.02 8.76 1.38
N GLU A 37 6.29 8.51 2.66
CA GLU A 37 7.66 8.19 3.13
C GLU A 37 8.22 6.93 2.45
N LEU A 38 7.38 5.89 2.24
CA LEU A 38 7.78 4.67 1.54
C LEU A 38 8.08 4.92 0.05
N LEU A 39 7.28 5.74 -0.62
CA LEU A 39 7.48 6.12 -2.02
C LEU A 39 8.75 6.96 -2.18
N GLU A 40 8.92 7.99 -1.36
CA GLU A 40 10.11 8.83 -1.36
C GLU A 40 11.38 8.02 -1.04
N ALA A 41 11.31 7.05 -0.10
CA ALA A 41 12.42 6.16 0.20
C ALA A 41 12.76 5.26 -1.01
N SER A 42 11.76 4.72 -1.71
CA SER A 42 11.97 3.91 -2.92
C SER A 42 12.60 4.72 -4.06
N GLU A 43 12.18 5.97 -4.23
CA GLU A 43 12.72 6.86 -5.26
C GLU A 43 14.16 7.30 -4.93
N ARG A 44 14.45 7.57 -3.65
CA ARG A 44 15.81 7.88 -3.17
C ARG A 44 16.77 6.72 -3.43
N SER A 45 16.40 5.49 -3.08
CA SER A 45 17.25 4.32 -3.34
C SER A 45 17.45 4.07 -4.84
N ARG A 46 16.42 4.31 -5.67
CA ARG A 46 16.52 4.22 -7.13
C ARG A 46 17.49 5.25 -7.70
N SER A 47 17.41 6.50 -7.24
CA SER A 47 18.29 7.59 -7.66
C SER A 47 19.75 7.34 -7.25
N ALA A 48 19.99 6.89 -6.01
CA ALA A 48 21.33 6.56 -5.52
C ALA A 48 21.98 5.43 -6.33
N THR A 49 21.22 4.36 -6.61
CA THR A 49 21.70 3.24 -7.43
C THR A 49 22.05 3.69 -8.86
N MET A 50 21.25 4.58 -9.45
CA MET A 50 21.49 5.12 -10.79
C MET A 50 22.76 5.96 -10.84
N ALA A 51 22.99 6.83 -9.84
CA ALA A 51 24.18 7.66 -9.73
C ALA A 51 25.45 6.81 -9.61
N ALA A 52 25.46 5.81 -8.72
CA ALA A 52 26.57 4.88 -8.57
C ALA A 52 26.87 4.11 -9.88
N LYS A 53 25.83 3.78 -10.66
CA LYS A 53 25.99 3.11 -11.94
C LYS A 53 26.67 4.00 -12.99
N GLU A 54 26.35 5.29 -13.04
CA GLU A 54 27.06 6.22 -13.92
C GLU A 54 28.52 6.43 -13.47
N GLU A 55 28.78 6.47 -12.16
CA GLU A 55 30.15 6.50 -11.62
C GLU A 55 30.96 5.26 -12.03
N THR A 56 30.36 4.07 -12.09
CA THR A 56 31.06 2.87 -12.59
C THR A 56 31.49 2.97 -14.05
N LYS A 57 30.73 3.67 -14.90
CA LYS A 57 31.06 3.80 -16.32
C LYS A 57 32.30 4.67 -16.57
N GLN A 58 32.56 5.61 -15.66
CA GLN A 58 33.70 6.53 -15.73
C GLN A 58 34.93 6.01 -14.96
N ALA A 59 34.73 5.03 -14.07
CA ALA A 59 35.82 4.46 -13.26
C ALA A 59 36.71 3.54 -14.10
N THR A 60 37.93 4.00 -14.40
CA THR A 60 38.97 3.23 -15.11
C THR A 60 39.97 2.53 -14.17
N MET A 61 39.96 2.88 -12.87
CA MET A 61 40.86 2.33 -11.87
C MET A 61 40.24 1.14 -11.11
N SER A 62 41.00 0.05 -10.97
CA SER A 62 40.54 -1.19 -10.32
C SER A 62 40.15 -1.01 -8.84
N SER A 63 40.83 -0.12 -8.11
CA SER A 63 40.50 0.21 -6.73
C SER A 63 39.17 0.96 -6.61
N ALA A 64 38.89 1.88 -7.54
CA ALA A 64 37.63 2.63 -7.60
C ALA A 64 36.44 1.72 -7.92
N MET A 65 36.62 0.75 -8.82
CA MET A 65 35.56 -0.21 -9.17
C MET A 65 35.13 -1.08 -7.99
N LYS A 66 36.08 -1.51 -7.14
CA LYS A 66 35.76 -2.26 -5.91
C LYS A 66 34.98 -1.43 -4.90
N ALA A 67 35.35 -0.17 -4.70
CA ALA A 67 34.65 0.73 -3.79
C ALA A 67 33.22 1.04 -4.27
N ILE A 68 33.00 1.19 -5.58
CA ILE A 68 31.65 1.41 -6.13
C ILE A 68 30.79 0.14 -6.00
N LYS A 69 31.37 -1.06 -6.24
CA LYS A 69 30.66 -2.33 -6.07
C LYS A 69 30.15 -2.53 -4.64
N GLN A 70 30.96 -2.20 -3.63
CA GLN A 70 30.54 -2.30 -2.23
C GLN A 70 29.37 -1.35 -1.90
N ARG A 71 29.39 -0.11 -2.42
CA ARG A 71 28.27 0.84 -2.26
C ARG A 71 27.00 0.33 -2.94
N MET A 72 27.11 -0.22 -4.16
CA MET A 72 25.97 -0.83 -4.85
C MET A 72 25.39 -2.04 -4.11
N GLU A 73 26.22 -2.88 -3.50
CA GLU A 73 25.75 -4.05 -2.74
C GLU A 73 24.94 -3.62 -1.50
N GLN A 74 25.34 -2.53 -0.84
CA GLN A 74 24.58 -1.93 0.26
C GLN A 74 23.25 -1.33 -0.24
N ASP A 75 23.25 -0.55 -1.32
CA ASP A 75 22.05 0.03 -1.90
C ASP A 75 21.02 -1.05 -2.31
N ILE A 76 21.48 -2.17 -2.87
CA ILE A 76 20.62 -3.30 -3.24
C ILE A 76 19.96 -3.93 -2.01
N GLU A 77 20.68 -4.05 -0.90
CA GLU A 77 20.13 -4.57 0.36
C GLU A 77 19.04 -3.63 0.91
N GLU A 78 19.25 -2.32 0.83
CA GLU A 78 18.27 -1.31 1.24
C GLU A 78 17.01 -1.33 0.38
N VAL A 79 17.17 -1.37 -0.95
CA VAL A 79 16.04 -1.53 -1.90
C VAL A 79 15.26 -2.80 -1.58
N SER A 80 15.94 -3.90 -1.28
CA SER A 80 15.31 -5.18 -0.95
C SER A 80 14.47 -5.07 0.33
N LYS A 81 14.97 -4.38 1.37
CA LYS A 81 14.21 -4.13 2.61
C LYS A 81 12.97 -3.29 2.37
N ILE A 82 13.06 -2.24 1.54
CA ILE A 82 11.92 -1.38 1.19
C ILE A 82 10.88 -2.17 0.39
N ALA A 83 11.31 -2.95 -0.59
CA ALA A 83 10.43 -3.78 -1.41
C ALA A 83 9.65 -4.81 -0.57
N LEU A 84 10.30 -5.45 0.40
CA LEU A 84 9.63 -6.37 1.33
C LEU A 84 8.60 -5.67 2.20
N LYS A 85 8.89 -4.45 2.69
CA LYS A 85 7.92 -3.65 3.45
C LYS A 85 6.70 -3.29 2.61
N ILE A 86 6.91 -2.83 1.38
CA ILE A 86 5.81 -2.48 0.46
C ILE A 86 4.95 -3.73 0.17
N LYS A 87 5.59 -4.86 -0.11
CA LYS A 87 4.90 -6.14 -0.33
C LYS A 87 4.04 -6.52 0.88
N ALA A 88 4.59 -6.46 2.09
CA ALA A 88 3.85 -6.78 3.31
C ALA A 88 2.66 -5.83 3.54
N SER A 89 2.82 -4.53 3.26
CA SER A 89 1.73 -3.55 3.33
C SER A 89 0.62 -3.86 2.32
N LEU A 90 0.97 -4.20 1.07
CA LEU A 90 0.00 -4.58 0.05
C LEU A 90 -0.77 -5.86 0.42
N GLU A 91 -0.08 -6.87 0.95
CA GLU A 91 -0.71 -8.11 1.43
C GLU A 91 -1.61 -7.87 2.65
N ALA A 92 -1.27 -6.91 3.52
CA ALA A 92 -2.15 -6.49 4.61
C ALA A 92 -3.42 -5.80 4.10
N LEU A 93 -3.26 -4.86 3.15
CA LEU A 93 -4.38 -4.16 2.52
C LEU A 93 -5.30 -5.12 1.76
N ASP A 94 -4.75 -6.12 1.07
CA ASP A 94 -5.55 -7.11 0.36
C ASP A 94 -6.37 -7.98 1.31
N ARG A 95 -5.77 -8.43 2.43
CA ARG A 95 -6.50 -9.14 3.49
C ARG A 95 -7.64 -8.30 4.08
N ASP A 96 -7.38 -7.03 4.36
CA ASP A 96 -8.39 -6.10 4.88
C ASP A 96 -9.49 -5.83 3.85
N ASN A 97 -9.16 -5.74 2.56
CA ASN A 97 -10.13 -5.61 1.47
C ASN A 97 -11.03 -6.84 1.36
N ILE A 98 -10.46 -8.04 1.44
CA ILE A 98 -11.23 -9.29 1.45
C ILE A 98 -12.14 -9.36 2.67
N ALA A 99 -11.66 -8.96 3.85
CA ALA A 99 -12.48 -8.88 5.07
C ALA A 99 -13.61 -7.84 4.94
N ASN A 100 -13.35 -6.70 4.29
CA ASN A 100 -14.35 -5.67 4.05
C ASN A 100 -15.47 -6.11 3.10
N ARG A 101 -15.18 -7.02 2.16
CA ARG A 101 -16.20 -7.63 1.29
C ARG A 101 -17.11 -8.63 1.99
N LYS A 102 -16.69 -9.18 3.13
CA LYS A 102 -17.51 -10.07 3.97
C LYS A 102 -18.47 -9.31 4.89
N LYS A 103 -18.40 -7.97 4.92
CA LYS A 103 -19.31 -7.15 5.73
C LYS A 103 -20.67 -7.03 5.04
N PRO A 104 -21.78 -7.12 5.79
CA PRO A 104 -23.12 -6.98 5.23
C PRO A 104 -23.26 -5.60 4.54
N GLY A 105 -23.75 -5.60 3.30
CA GLY A 105 -23.93 -4.38 2.49
C GLY A 105 -22.68 -3.89 1.72
N CYS A 106 -21.53 -4.53 1.88
CA CYS A 106 -20.30 -4.31 1.07
C CYS A 106 -19.96 -5.51 0.18
N GLU A 107 -20.89 -6.44 0.06
CA GLU A 107 -20.72 -7.69 -0.67
C GLU A 107 -20.60 -7.46 -2.19
N LYS A 108 -20.10 -8.48 -2.89
CA LYS A 108 -19.93 -8.44 -4.34
C LYS A 108 -21.26 -8.14 -5.03
N GLY A 109 -21.27 -7.15 -5.91
CA GLY A 109 -22.48 -6.75 -6.66
C GLY A 109 -23.39 -5.75 -5.96
N THR A 110 -23.08 -5.34 -4.72
CA THR A 110 -23.74 -4.19 -4.08
C THR A 110 -23.44 -2.89 -4.83
N GLY A 111 -24.30 -1.88 -4.68
CA GLY A 111 -24.06 -0.55 -5.26
C GLY A 111 -22.70 0.02 -4.86
N VAL A 112 -22.28 -0.21 -3.61
CA VAL A 112 -20.98 0.21 -3.08
C VAL A 112 -19.81 -0.53 -3.75
N ASP A 113 -19.88 -1.86 -3.92
CA ASP A 113 -18.84 -2.65 -4.61
C ASP A 113 -18.73 -2.27 -6.09
N ARG A 114 -19.86 -1.99 -6.77
CA ARG A 114 -19.86 -1.50 -8.16
C ARG A 114 -19.22 -0.12 -8.29
N SER A 115 -19.56 0.83 -7.42
CA SER A 115 -18.92 2.15 -7.42
C SER A 115 -17.41 2.08 -7.15
N ARG A 116 -16.97 1.19 -6.24
CA ARG A 116 -15.54 0.95 -6.01
C ARG A 116 -14.84 0.35 -7.24
N ALA A 117 -15.45 -0.66 -7.87
CA ALA A 117 -14.91 -1.30 -9.07
C ALA A 117 -14.78 -0.32 -10.25
N LEU A 118 -15.74 0.59 -10.41
CA LEU A 118 -15.70 1.63 -11.45
C LEU A 118 -14.61 2.69 -11.21
N MET A 119 -14.25 2.96 -9.96
CA MET A 119 -13.19 3.94 -9.64
C MET A 119 -11.78 3.39 -9.79
N THR A 120 -11.62 2.06 -9.78
CA THR A 120 -10.30 1.38 -9.89
C THR A 120 -10.06 0.80 -11.29
N ALA A 121 -11.03 0.93 -12.20
CA ALA A 121 -10.97 0.45 -13.58
C ALA A 121 -10.23 1.41 -14.53
#